data_AF-A0A0H1R7R1-F1
#
_entry.id   AF-A0A0H1R7R1-F1
#
_cell.length_a   1.000
_cell.length_b   1.000
_cell.length_c   1.000
_cell.angle_alpha   90.00
_cell.angle_beta   90.00
_cell.angle_gamma   90.00
#
_symmetry.space_group_name_H-M   'P 1'
#
loop_
_entity.id
_entity.type
_entity.pdbx_description
1 polymer ?
#
loop_
_entity_poly.entity_id
_entity_poly.type
_entity_poly.pdbx_seq_one_letter_code
_entity_poly.pdbx_strand_id
1 'polypeptide(L)'
;MTEIHLNRRGINSIEVPAEVEATPGSDLVLWIVNHGSPLHITLASSNSSAFTGFFHENLYVGGPEEFAIPIRENAYPGTFNVEVIAGYGARKAEFRVVVRERAAPEPEPVEVPAAPAVPARSLRWRSSAPALLLAAAALILYGLWLVYRVDLLNAASFAALLLGVILAWLRQRS
;
A
#
# COMPACT_ATOMS: atom_id res chain seq x y z
N MET A 1 8.51 8.41 17.11
CA MET A 1 9.07 7.05 17.23
C MET A 1 7.98 6.17 17.80
N THR A 2 7.78 4.99 17.24
CA THR A 2 6.59 4.16 17.49
C THR A 2 6.95 2.95 18.32
N GLU A 3 6.49 2.87 19.57
CA GLU A 3 6.85 1.78 20.47
C GLU A 3 5.87 0.61 20.41
N ILE A 4 6.40 -0.60 20.37
CA ILE A 4 5.67 -1.87 20.46
C ILE A 4 6.19 -2.60 21.69
N HIS A 5 5.32 -2.90 22.65
CA HIS A 5 5.74 -3.63 23.85
C HIS A 5 5.28 -5.09 23.79
N LEU A 6 6.22 -6.00 24.03
CA LEU A 6 5.99 -7.43 24.14
C LEU A 6 6.15 -7.87 25.59
N ASN A 7 5.36 -8.86 26.00
CA ASN A 7 5.41 -9.48 27.33
C ASN A 7 5.17 -8.54 28.53
N ARG A 8 4.72 -7.30 28.31
CA ARG A 8 4.53 -6.30 29.38
C ARG A 8 3.37 -6.63 30.33
N ARG A 9 2.27 -7.20 29.83
CA ARG A 9 1.07 -7.58 30.63
C ARG A 9 0.93 -9.09 30.84
N GLY A 10 1.82 -9.89 30.29
CA GLY A 10 1.82 -11.34 30.42
C GLY A 10 2.51 -12.05 29.26
N ILE A 11 2.60 -13.38 29.33
CA ILE A 11 3.31 -14.18 28.32
C ILE A 11 2.66 -13.99 26.94
N ASN A 12 3.48 -13.63 25.95
CA ASN A 12 3.11 -13.29 24.59
C ASN A 12 2.14 -12.10 24.46
N SER A 13 1.97 -11.27 25.50
CA SER A 13 1.13 -10.07 25.39
C SER A 13 1.74 -9.08 24.41
N ILE A 14 0.91 -8.46 23.58
CA ILE A 14 1.33 -7.47 22.59
C ILE A 14 0.58 -6.17 22.88
N GLU A 15 1.32 -5.08 23.02
CA GLU A 15 0.78 -3.72 23.12
C GLU A 15 1.34 -2.88 21.98
N VAL A 16 0.43 -2.33 21.19
CA VAL A 16 0.72 -1.48 20.03
C VAL A 16 -0.03 -0.15 20.18
N PRO A 17 0.45 0.94 19.58
CA PRO A 17 -0.34 2.18 19.48
C PRO A 17 -1.60 1.95 18.65
N ALA A 18 -2.59 2.83 18.77
CA ALA A 18 -3.78 2.76 17.90
C ALA A 18 -3.47 3.24 16.48
N GLU A 19 -2.73 4.34 16.37
CA GLU A 19 -2.45 5.03 15.12
C GLU A 19 -1.04 5.62 15.13
N VAL A 20 -0.42 5.64 13.96
CA VAL A 20 0.94 6.13 13.74
C VAL A 20 0.99 6.89 12.43
N GLU A 21 1.68 8.02 12.40
CA GLU A 21 1.82 8.82 11.18
C GLU A 21 3.14 8.51 10.47
N ALA A 22 3.08 8.50 9.14
CA ALA A 22 4.26 8.39 8.27
C ALA A 22 4.15 9.35 7.08
N THR A 23 5.29 9.74 6.54
CA THR A 23 5.36 10.63 5.37
C THR A 23 5.87 9.85 4.16
N PRO A 24 5.38 10.11 2.93
CA PRO A 24 5.99 9.57 1.72
C PRO A 24 7.50 9.87 1.67
N GLY A 25 8.30 8.86 1.35
CA GLY A 25 9.76 8.97 1.27
C GLY A 25 10.48 8.98 2.63
N SER A 26 9.79 8.64 3.71
CA SER A 26 10.38 8.45 5.04
C SER A 26 10.32 6.98 5.47
N ASP A 27 11.05 6.65 6.55
CA ASP A 27 10.99 5.34 7.19
C ASP A 27 10.07 5.39 8.41
N LEU A 28 9.10 4.48 8.46
CA LEU A 28 8.34 4.21 9.67
C LEU A 28 9.21 3.35 10.60
N VAL A 29 9.74 3.96 11.65
CA VAL A 29 10.62 3.30 12.63
C VAL A 29 9.80 2.75 13.81
N LEU A 30 9.85 1.43 13.99
CA LEU A 30 9.23 0.68 15.07
C LEU A 30 10.30 0.35 16.11
N TRP A 31 10.04 0.69 17.37
CA TRP A 31 10.89 0.35 18.52
C TRP A 31 10.22 -0.76 19.32
N ILE A 32 10.76 -1.97 19.22
CA ILE A 32 10.19 -3.17 19.80
C ILE A 32 10.88 -3.44 21.14
N VAL A 33 10.12 -3.42 22.23
CA VAL A 33 10.63 -3.60 23.59
C VAL A 33 10.04 -4.87 24.19
N ASN A 34 10.89 -5.88 24.39
CA ASN A 34 10.52 -7.11 25.09
C ASN A 34 10.78 -7.00 26.59
N HIS A 35 9.73 -7.20 27.40
CA HIS A 35 9.79 -7.16 28.87
C HIS A 35 9.91 -8.55 29.53
N GLY A 36 9.95 -9.62 28.73
CA GLY A 36 9.95 -11.00 29.22
C GLY A 36 11.02 -11.86 28.55
N SER A 37 10.76 -13.16 28.44
CA SER A 37 11.65 -14.09 27.75
C SER A 37 11.72 -13.77 26.24
N PRO A 38 12.86 -14.05 25.59
CA PRO A 38 13.00 -13.92 24.14
C PRO A 38 11.90 -14.67 23.39
N LEU A 39 11.38 -14.08 22.32
CA LEU A 39 10.31 -14.67 21.51
C LEU A 39 10.46 -14.34 20.03
N HIS A 40 9.90 -15.21 19.20
CA HIS A 40 9.69 -14.91 17.79
C HIS A 40 8.38 -14.17 17.61
N ILE A 41 8.43 -13.10 16.81
CA ILE A 41 7.24 -12.39 16.34
C ILE A 41 7.22 -12.37 14.81
N THR A 42 6.04 -12.12 14.27
CA THR A 42 5.84 -11.81 12.87
C THR A 42 5.22 -10.42 12.76
N LEU A 43 5.82 -9.57 11.93
CA LEU A 43 5.21 -8.35 11.47
C LEU A 43 4.62 -8.60 10.08
N ALA A 44 3.37 -8.20 9.86
CA ALA A 44 2.71 -8.39 8.57
C ALA A 44 1.80 -7.21 8.22
N SER A 45 1.56 -7.01 6.93
CA SER A 45 0.59 -6.03 6.45
C SER A 45 -0.05 -6.50 5.15
N SER A 46 -1.38 -6.62 5.17
CA SER A 46 -2.16 -7.13 4.04
C SER A 46 -2.52 -6.04 3.01
N ASN A 47 -2.50 -4.76 3.40
CA ASN A 47 -2.95 -3.62 2.60
C ASN A 47 -1.88 -2.53 2.42
N SER A 48 -0.60 -2.83 2.68
CA SER A 48 0.53 -1.89 2.54
C SER A 48 1.03 -1.67 1.12
N SER A 49 0.63 -2.50 0.15
CA SER A 49 1.28 -2.58 -1.16
C SER A 49 1.27 -1.27 -1.97
N ALA A 50 0.36 -0.35 -1.67
CA ALA A 50 0.31 0.99 -2.25
C ALA A 50 1.35 1.96 -1.63
N PHE A 51 1.77 1.71 -0.39
CA PHE A 51 2.58 2.62 0.43
C PHE A 51 4.02 2.13 0.61
N THR A 52 4.26 0.82 0.69
CA THR A 52 5.58 0.24 0.96
C THR A 52 5.76 -1.11 0.24
N GLY A 53 7.01 -1.55 0.08
CA GLY A 53 7.34 -2.92 -0.33
C GLY A 53 7.25 -3.93 0.82
N PHE A 54 7.11 -3.47 2.06
CA PHE A 54 6.96 -4.33 3.22
C PHE A 54 5.60 -5.05 3.20
N PHE A 55 5.67 -6.37 3.40
CA PHE A 55 4.50 -7.25 3.47
C PHE A 55 4.58 -8.17 4.69
N HIS A 56 5.75 -8.74 4.96
CA HIS A 56 5.95 -9.73 6.01
C HIS A 56 7.41 -9.75 6.45
N GLU A 57 7.66 -9.84 7.76
CA GLU A 57 8.97 -10.10 8.36
C GLU A 57 8.84 -10.94 9.64
N ASN A 58 9.76 -11.87 9.88
CA ASN A 58 9.85 -12.63 11.14
C ASN A 58 11.06 -12.17 11.94
N LEU A 59 10.85 -11.76 13.19
CA LEU A 59 11.89 -11.21 14.05
C LEU A 59 12.10 -12.11 15.29
N TYR A 60 13.34 -12.20 15.77
CA TYR A 60 13.67 -12.82 17.04
C TYR A 60 14.06 -11.75 18.05
N VAL A 61 13.17 -11.48 19.00
CA VAL A 61 13.29 -10.32 19.89
C VAL A 61 13.82 -10.76 21.25
N GLY A 62 15.15 -10.72 21.40
CA GLY A 62 15.84 -11.00 22.67
C GLY A 62 16.00 -9.79 23.60
N GLY A 63 15.76 -8.57 23.10
CA GLY A 63 15.92 -7.30 23.80
C GLY A 63 15.26 -6.17 22.99
N PRO A 64 15.60 -4.90 23.25
CA PRO A 64 15.14 -3.79 22.42
C PRO A 64 15.65 -3.94 20.98
N GLU A 65 14.74 -3.79 20.01
CA GLU A 65 15.04 -3.96 18.59
C GLU A 65 14.37 -2.85 17.78
N GLU A 66 15.07 -2.38 16.75
CA GLU A 66 14.57 -1.36 15.83
C GLU A 66 14.22 -2.01 14.49
N PHE A 67 13.04 -1.71 13.96
CA PHE A 67 12.61 -2.19 12.65
C PHE A 67 12.06 -1.03 11.81
N ALA A 68 12.64 -0.83 10.63
CA ALA A 68 12.26 0.25 9.72
C ALA A 68 11.43 -0.27 8.55
N ILE A 69 10.27 0.36 8.31
CA ILE A 69 9.41 0.11 7.15
C ILE A 69 9.53 1.30 6.20
N PRO A 70 10.17 1.14 5.02
CA PRO A 70 10.36 2.26 4.09
C PRO A 70 9.05 2.62 3.40
N ILE A 71 8.64 3.88 3.49
CA ILE A 71 7.45 4.40 2.81
C ILE A 71 7.87 4.97 1.46
N ARG A 72 7.23 4.53 0.38
CA ARG A 72 7.52 4.99 -0.98
C ARG A 72 7.36 6.50 -1.08
N GLU A 73 8.26 7.12 -1.85
CA GLU A 73 8.24 8.56 -2.10
C GLU A 73 6.97 9.01 -2.84
N ASN A 74 6.44 8.16 -3.73
CA ASN A 74 5.22 8.41 -4.49
C ASN A 74 3.95 7.85 -3.84
N ALA A 75 3.99 7.50 -2.56
CA ALA A 75 2.81 7.02 -1.85
C ALA A 75 1.76 8.14 -1.75
N TYR A 76 0.52 7.84 -2.17
CA TYR A 76 -0.61 8.76 -1.98
C TYR A 76 -1.04 8.79 -0.51
N PRO A 77 -1.68 9.87 -0.04
CA PRO A 77 -2.28 9.90 1.28
C PRO A 77 -3.29 8.77 1.47
N GLY A 78 -3.26 8.14 2.64
CA GLY A 78 -4.14 7.01 2.93
C GLY A 78 -3.70 6.26 4.18
N THR A 79 -4.23 5.06 4.35
CA THR A 79 -3.96 4.25 5.55
C THR A 79 -3.70 2.80 5.21
N PHE A 80 -2.77 2.17 5.93
CA PHE A 80 -2.59 0.72 5.95
C PHE A 80 -2.44 0.23 7.39
N ASN A 81 -2.52 -1.07 7.62
CA ASN A 81 -2.39 -1.66 8.95
C ASN A 81 -1.10 -2.48 9.05
N VAL A 82 -0.49 -2.48 10.23
CA VAL A 82 0.59 -3.40 10.58
C VAL A 82 0.11 -4.31 11.69
N GLU A 83 0.13 -5.62 11.43
CA GLU A 83 -0.14 -6.67 12.40
C GLU A 83 1.15 -7.10 13.07
N VAL A 84 1.10 -7.27 14.38
CA VAL A 84 2.13 -7.89 15.21
C VAL A 84 1.57 -9.20 15.76
N ILE A 85 2.25 -10.30 15.47
CA ILE A 85 1.80 -11.65 15.79
C ILE A 85 2.86 -12.32 16.67
N ALA A 86 2.44 -12.88 17.80
CA ALA A 86 3.32 -13.54 18.77
C ALA A 86 2.72 -14.86 19.26
N GLY A 87 3.53 -15.67 19.94
CA GLY A 87 3.11 -16.95 20.52
C GLY A 87 2.62 -17.93 19.46
N TYR A 88 3.36 -18.06 18.35
CA TYR A 88 3.02 -18.95 17.23
C TYR A 88 1.62 -18.70 16.63
N GLY A 89 1.19 -17.43 16.59
CA GLY A 89 -0.11 -17.04 16.04
C GLY A 89 -1.24 -16.96 17.07
N ALA A 90 -1.01 -17.34 18.32
CA ALA A 90 -2.02 -17.29 19.39
C ALA A 90 -2.39 -15.86 19.81
N ARG A 91 -1.49 -14.90 19.61
CA ARG A 91 -1.70 -13.49 19.96
C ARG A 91 -1.46 -12.62 18.74
N LYS A 92 -2.39 -11.69 18.50
CA LYS A 92 -2.33 -10.70 17.42
C LYS A 92 -2.76 -9.35 17.95
N ALA A 93 -2.07 -8.31 17.51
CA ALA A 93 -2.50 -6.93 17.68
C ALA A 93 -2.19 -6.19 16.37
N GLU A 94 -2.99 -5.17 16.04
CA GLU A 94 -2.77 -4.36 14.85
C GLU A 94 -2.79 -2.87 15.20
N PHE A 95 -2.08 -2.08 14.42
CA PHE A 95 -2.14 -0.63 14.48
C PHE A 95 -2.25 -0.03 13.09
N ARG A 96 -2.89 1.14 13.02
CA ARG A 96 -3.07 1.88 11.76
C ARG A 96 -1.87 2.78 11.50
N VAL A 97 -1.37 2.75 10.27
CA VAL A 97 -0.41 3.72 9.75
C VAL A 97 -1.15 4.68 8.84
N VAL A 98 -1.09 5.97 9.15
CA VAL A 98 -1.64 7.06 8.35
C VAL A 98 -0.52 7.71 7.57
N VAL A 99 -0.54 7.57 6.26
CA VAL A 99 0.39 8.25 5.37
C VAL A 99 -0.20 9.62 5.03
N ARG A 100 0.42 10.69 5.52
CA ARG A 100 0.01 12.07 5.25
C ARG A 100 0.95 12.72 4.23
N GLU A 101 0.39 13.58 3.40
CA GLU A 101 1.20 14.40 2.49
C GLU A 101 2.17 15.25 3.30
N ARG A 102 3.42 15.34 2.83
CA ARG A 102 4.43 16.20 3.45
C ARG A 102 3.88 17.62 3.48
N ALA A 103 3.69 18.20 4.67
CA ALA A 103 3.36 19.61 4.78
C ALA A 103 4.44 20.39 4.01
N ALA A 104 4.02 21.12 2.96
CA ALA A 104 4.93 22.01 2.27
C ALA A 104 5.54 22.94 3.33
N PRO A 105 6.87 23.16 3.34
CA PRO A 105 7.47 24.13 4.23
C PRO A 105 6.73 25.45 4.06
N GLU A 106 6.31 26.04 5.19
CA GLU A 106 5.56 27.29 5.23
C GLU A 106 6.33 28.33 4.39
N PRO A 107 5.73 28.89 3.33
CA PRO A 107 6.44 29.80 2.46
C PRO A 107 6.82 31.03 3.29
N GLU A 108 8.12 31.35 3.34
CA GLU A 108 8.56 32.68 3.75
C GLU A 108 7.73 33.73 2.98
N PRO A 109 7.31 34.84 3.61
CA PRO A 109 6.41 35.79 2.97
C PRO A 109 7.13 36.50 1.84
N VAL A 110 7.02 35.96 0.63
CA VAL A 110 7.48 36.61 -0.59
C VAL A 110 6.38 37.55 -1.07
N GLU A 111 6.68 38.85 -1.09
CA GLU A 111 5.84 39.89 -1.69
C GLU A 111 5.39 39.47 -3.10
N VAL A 112 4.09 39.61 -3.35
CA VAL A 112 3.40 39.15 -4.55
C VAL A 112 3.68 40.08 -5.73
N PRO A 113 4.10 39.55 -6.90
CA PRO A 113 3.68 40.10 -8.18
C PRO A 113 2.80 39.10 -8.93
N ALA A 114 1.74 39.67 -9.52
CA ALA A 114 0.72 39.13 -10.42
C ALA A 114 0.85 37.66 -10.88
N ALA A 115 -0.23 36.90 -10.60
CA ALA A 115 -0.43 35.52 -11.01
C ALA A 115 -0.40 35.32 -12.54
N PRO A 116 0.32 34.30 -13.04
CA PRO A 116 -0.01 33.66 -14.31
C PRO A 116 -1.03 32.52 -14.07
N ALA A 117 -1.86 32.30 -15.09
CA ALA A 117 -3.00 31.40 -15.08
C ALA A 117 -2.66 29.95 -14.67
N VAL A 118 -3.54 29.38 -13.85
CA VAL A 118 -3.53 27.96 -13.43
C VAL A 118 -3.67 27.07 -14.68
N PRO A 119 -2.75 26.13 -14.95
CA PRO A 119 -3.02 25.12 -15.97
C PRO A 119 -4.11 24.19 -15.44
N ALA A 120 -5.16 24.03 -16.24
CA ALA A 120 -6.23 23.08 -15.97
C ALA A 120 -5.63 21.70 -15.69
N ARG A 121 -6.04 21.11 -14.55
CA ARG A 121 -5.78 19.71 -14.18
C ARG A 121 -6.17 18.85 -15.38
N SER A 122 -5.19 18.42 -16.16
CA SER A 122 -5.44 17.50 -17.25
C SER A 122 -5.86 16.19 -16.61
N LEU A 123 -7.12 15.85 -16.78
CA LEU A 123 -7.65 14.54 -16.49
C LEU A 123 -6.69 13.54 -17.16
N ARG A 124 -5.94 12.75 -16.39
CA ARG A 124 -5.01 11.70 -16.86
C ARG A 124 -5.74 10.56 -17.60
N TRP A 125 -6.90 10.82 -18.21
CA TRP A 125 -7.68 9.92 -19.04
C TRP A 125 -6.91 9.46 -20.28
N ARG A 126 -5.95 10.26 -20.76
CA ARG A 126 -5.17 9.94 -21.96
C ARG A 126 -4.23 8.72 -21.81
N SER A 127 -3.91 8.28 -20.59
CA SER A 127 -2.97 7.15 -20.39
C SER A 127 -3.63 5.76 -20.38
N SER A 128 -4.97 5.67 -20.32
CA SER A 128 -5.69 4.37 -20.24
C SER A 128 -6.44 3.98 -21.52
N ALA A 129 -6.41 4.83 -22.56
CA ALA A 129 -7.14 4.61 -23.81
C ALA A 129 -6.97 3.21 -24.45
N PRO A 130 -5.76 2.63 -24.60
CA PRO A 130 -5.62 1.31 -25.22
C PRO A 130 -6.15 0.16 -24.34
N ALA A 131 -6.04 0.27 -23.01
CA ALA A 131 -6.59 -0.74 -22.09
C ALA A 131 -8.13 -0.70 -22.09
N LEU A 132 -8.72 0.50 -22.12
CA LEU A 132 -10.17 0.70 -22.25
C LEU A 132 -10.72 0.17 -23.58
N LEU A 133 -9.98 0.38 -24.69
CA LEU A 133 -10.36 -0.16 -26.00
C LEU A 133 -10.37 -1.70 -25.99
N LEU A 134 -9.38 -2.34 -25.38
CA LEU A 134 -9.32 -3.80 -25.26
C LEU A 134 -10.43 -4.36 -24.37
N ALA A 135 -10.75 -3.67 -23.27
CA ALA A 135 -11.88 -4.05 -22.41
C ALA A 135 -13.22 -3.94 -23.15
N ALA A 136 -13.44 -2.86 -23.91
CA ALA A 136 -14.64 -2.69 -24.73
C ALA A 136 -14.74 -3.75 -25.84
N ALA A 137 -13.64 -4.02 -26.55
CA ALA A 137 -13.58 -5.05 -27.59
C ALA A 137 -13.89 -6.44 -27.02
N ALA A 138 -13.36 -6.77 -25.85
CA ALA A 138 -13.66 -8.03 -25.21
C ALA A 138 -15.14 -8.17 -24.82
N LEU A 139 -15.74 -7.10 -24.30
CA LEU A 139 -17.16 -7.09 -23.95
C LEU A 139 -18.05 -7.34 -25.17
N ILE A 140 -17.71 -6.73 -26.31
CA ILE A 140 -18.39 -6.93 -27.58
C ILE A 140 -18.23 -8.39 -28.04
N LEU A 141 -17.01 -8.93 -28.06
CA LEU A 141 -16.73 -10.31 -28.45
C LEU A 141 -17.46 -11.33 -27.59
N TYR A 142 -17.50 -11.10 -26.27
CA TYR A 142 -18.24 -11.93 -25.34
C TYR A 142 -19.75 -11.85 -25.57
N GLY A 143 -20.28 -10.65 -25.82
CA GLY A 143 -21.68 -10.46 -26.22
C GLY A 143 -22.03 -11.19 -27.51
N LEU A 144 -21.16 -11.15 -28.52
CA LEU A 144 -21.35 -11.92 -29.76
C LEU A 144 -21.30 -13.42 -29.50
N TRP A 145 -20.42 -13.90 -28.63
CA TRP A 145 -20.40 -15.31 -28.24
C TRP A 145 -21.73 -15.75 -27.62
N LEU A 146 -22.36 -14.94 -26.77
CA LEU A 146 -23.66 -15.27 -26.18
C LEU A 146 -24.75 -15.51 -27.22
N VAL A 147 -24.69 -14.80 -28.35
CA VAL A 147 -25.65 -14.90 -29.46
C VAL A 147 -25.31 -16.07 -30.40
N TYR A 148 -24.06 -16.14 -30.85
CA TYR A 148 -23.66 -17.06 -31.93
C TYR A 148 -23.07 -18.40 -31.43
N ARG A 149 -22.74 -18.49 -30.13
CA ARG A 149 -22.16 -19.69 -29.48
C ARG A 149 -20.90 -20.24 -30.17
N VAL A 150 -20.12 -19.36 -30.81
CA VAL A 150 -18.85 -19.71 -31.47
C VAL A 150 -17.71 -19.61 -30.46
N ASP A 151 -17.12 -20.73 -30.05
CA ASP A 151 -16.09 -20.77 -28.99
C ASP A 151 -14.87 -19.89 -29.26
N LEU A 152 -14.53 -19.66 -30.53
CA LEU A 152 -13.46 -18.74 -30.92
C LEU A 152 -13.70 -17.31 -30.42
N LEU A 153 -14.95 -16.85 -30.38
CA LEU A 153 -15.29 -15.52 -29.86
C LEU A 153 -15.08 -15.42 -28.34
N ASN A 154 -15.38 -16.49 -27.61
CA ASN A 154 -15.12 -16.56 -26.17
C ASN A 154 -13.62 -16.51 -25.88
N ALA A 155 -12.84 -17.36 -26.57
CA ALA A 155 -11.37 -17.36 -26.46
C ALA A 155 -10.76 -15.99 -26.82
N ALA A 156 -11.24 -15.36 -27.89
CA ALA A 156 -10.80 -14.03 -28.30
C ALA A 156 -11.15 -12.95 -27.26
N SER A 157 -12.35 -13.02 -26.66
CA SER A 157 -12.76 -12.09 -25.61
C SER A 157 -11.86 -12.18 -24.36
N PHE A 158 -11.53 -13.41 -23.94
CA PHE A 158 -10.64 -13.66 -22.82
C PHE A 158 -9.23 -13.14 -23.11
N ALA A 159 -8.69 -13.43 -24.29
CA ALA A 159 -7.37 -12.94 -24.70
C ALA A 159 -7.31 -11.41 -24.74
N ALA A 160 -8.36 -10.75 -25.26
CA ALA A 160 -8.45 -9.30 -25.29
C ALA A 160 -8.50 -8.67 -23.89
N LEU A 161 -9.27 -9.25 -22.95
CA LEU A 161 -9.27 -8.81 -21.54
C LEU A 161 -7.89 -8.95 -20.91
N LEU A 162 -7.26 -10.12 -21.06
CA LEU A 162 -5.96 -10.41 -20.47
C LEU A 162 -4.90 -9.42 -20.97
N LEU A 163 -4.86 -9.16 -22.28
CA LEU A 163 -3.97 -8.16 -22.88
C LEU A 163 -4.24 -6.75 -22.35
N GLY A 164 -5.51 -6.38 -22.18
CA GLY A 164 -5.90 -5.10 -21.59
C GLY A 164 -5.37 -4.92 -20.16
N VAL A 165 -5.47 -5.97 -19.34
CA VAL A 165 -4.95 -5.98 -17.96
C VAL A 165 -3.43 -5.88 -17.95
N ILE A 166 -2.73 -6.66 -18.78
CA ILE A 166 -1.26 -6.63 -18.87
C ILE A 166 -0.77 -5.25 -19.32
N LEU A 167 -1.40 -4.66 -20.34
CA LEU A 167 -1.05 -3.32 -20.81
C LEU A 167 -1.32 -2.23 -19.77
N ALA A 168 -2.42 -2.33 -19.04
CA ALA A 168 -2.71 -1.42 -17.93
C ALA A 168 -1.65 -1.55 -16.82
N TRP A 169 -1.25 -2.77 -16.47
CA TRP A 169 -0.26 -3.04 -15.45
C TRP A 169 1.14 -2.55 -15.84
N LEU A 170 1.60 -2.81 -17.08
CA LEU A 170 2.88 -2.32 -17.58
C LEU A 170 2.95 -0.78 -17.59
N ARG A 171 1.84 -0.12 -17.96
CA ARG A 171 1.74 1.35 -17.96
C ARG A 171 1.70 1.98 -16.57
N GLN A 172 1.30 1.24 -15.53
CA GLN A 172 1.38 1.71 -14.15
C GLN A 172 2.79 1.63 -13.56
N ARG A 173 3.67 0.79 -14.14
CA ARG A 173 5.06 0.60 -13.69
C ARG A 173 6.09 1.51 -14.37
N SER A 174 5.76 2.11 -15.51
CA SER A 174 6.61 3.07 -16.25
C SER A 174 6.31 4.50 -15.83
#